data_AF-A0A0K9NMK4-F1
#
_entry.id   AF-A0A0K9NMK4-F1
#
_cell.length_a   1.000
_cell.length_b   1.000
_cell.length_c   1.000
_cell.angle_alpha   90.00
_cell.angle_beta   90.00
_cell.angle_gamma   90.00
#
_symmetry.space_group_name_H-M   'P 1'
#
loop_
_entity.id
_entity.type
_entity.pdbx_description
1 polymer ?
#
loop_
_entity_poly.entity_id
_entity_poly.type
_entity_poly.pdbx_seq_one_letter_code
_entity_poly.pdbx_strand_id
1 'polypeptide(L)'
;MAIASAETTRLILKDLNHDLFAVLIDESRDISIKEQMAVVIRYVDKKGYVMERYLTLVHVPETNALTLKKALDALFCKHNLSITNLRGQGYDGASNMSGDINGLKSLILKENNSAFYVHCFAHQLQLTIVAAAKSDKKIVTFFNTVANITNIVVASCKRRDVLREKQADSIAKALDMEELNTGQGKNQETTIKRAGDTRWGSHYGTICSLILMFSSVMEVLEVVSDDAKLVEQSASAEILLDAIKQFDFIFYLNLMEAILAITDDLSQALQRKDQDINNAMRLVTVSKQRLQDLRDNGWEDLLSNICSLCAKNDITVPSMDEIYVPYGRKRRNIEKNYKSSLLQD
;
A
#
# COMPACT_ATOMS: atom_id res chain seq x y z
N MET A 1 14.18 -13.84 -26.77
CA MET A 1 13.71 -13.89 -25.36
C MET A 1 13.49 -15.33 -24.86
N ALA A 2 12.79 -16.19 -25.61
CA ALA A 2 12.52 -17.59 -25.18
C ALA A 2 13.77 -18.45 -24.90
N ILE A 3 14.83 -18.33 -25.70
CA ILE A 3 16.08 -19.09 -25.51
C ILE A 3 16.78 -18.72 -24.20
N ALA A 4 16.87 -17.41 -23.88
CA ALA A 4 17.48 -16.94 -22.64
C ALA A 4 16.69 -17.38 -21.39
N SER A 5 15.35 -17.37 -21.47
CA SER A 5 14.50 -17.88 -20.39
C SER A 5 14.70 -19.38 -20.17
N ALA A 6 14.69 -20.17 -21.25
CA ALA A 6 14.90 -21.62 -21.17
C ALA A 6 16.28 -21.96 -20.57
N GLU A 7 17.32 -21.26 -21.00
CA GLU A 7 18.68 -21.46 -20.49
C GLU A 7 18.81 -21.05 -19.02
N THR A 8 18.17 -19.95 -18.62
CA THR A 8 18.15 -19.51 -17.21
C THR A 8 17.47 -20.56 -16.32
N THR A 9 16.30 -21.06 -16.73
CA THR A 9 15.60 -22.14 -16.03
C THR A 9 16.47 -23.39 -15.94
N ARG A 10 17.15 -23.77 -17.02
CA ARG A 10 18.07 -24.93 -17.03
C ARG A 10 19.20 -24.77 -16.00
N LEU A 11 19.80 -23.58 -15.91
CA LEU A 11 20.86 -23.29 -14.93
C LEU A 11 20.32 -23.34 -13.49
N ILE A 12 19.14 -22.78 -13.24
CA ILE A 12 18.48 -22.84 -11.92
C ILE A 12 18.24 -24.29 -11.49
N LEU A 13 17.71 -25.13 -12.39
CA LEU A 13 17.43 -26.54 -12.09
C LEU A 13 18.71 -27.37 -11.90
N LYS A 14 19.77 -27.04 -12.65
CA LYS A 14 21.09 -27.66 -12.45
C LYS A 14 21.68 -27.31 -11.09
N ASP A 15 21.49 -26.08 -10.63
CA ASP A 15 21.96 -25.62 -9.31
C ASP A 15 21.17 -26.31 -8.17
N LEU A 16 19.84 -26.41 -8.32
CA LEU A 16 18.97 -27.17 -7.42
C LEU A 16 19.36 -28.67 -7.34
N ASN A 17 19.77 -29.28 -8.45
CA ASN A 17 20.28 -30.65 -8.50
C ASN A 17 19.33 -31.71 -7.87
N HIS A 18 18.03 -31.55 -8.10
CA HIS A 18 16.96 -32.40 -7.54
C HIS A 18 16.91 -32.44 -5.99
N ASP A 19 17.54 -31.50 -5.30
CA ASP A 19 17.48 -31.40 -3.84
C ASP A 19 16.11 -30.90 -3.36
N LEU A 20 15.96 -30.75 -2.04
CA LEU A 20 14.78 -30.22 -1.39
C LEU A 20 14.57 -28.75 -1.74
N PHE A 21 13.31 -28.38 -1.95
CA PHE A 21 12.93 -27.00 -2.29
C PHE A 21 11.59 -26.61 -1.71
N ALA A 22 11.32 -25.31 -1.69
CA ALA A 22 10.03 -24.71 -1.44
C ALA A 22 9.55 -23.96 -2.68
N VAL A 23 8.23 -23.80 -2.80
CA VAL A 23 7.61 -23.00 -3.85
C VAL A 23 6.99 -21.75 -3.26
N LEU A 24 7.17 -20.61 -3.91
CA LEU A 24 6.41 -19.39 -3.67
C LEU A 24 5.54 -19.12 -4.90
N ILE A 25 4.25 -18.89 -4.68
CA ILE A 25 3.26 -18.70 -5.74
C ILE A 25 2.55 -17.36 -5.54
N ASP A 26 2.42 -16.60 -6.62
CA ASP A 26 1.61 -15.38 -6.63
C ASP A 26 0.69 -15.37 -7.84
N GLU A 27 -0.53 -14.87 -7.65
CA GLU A 27 -1.55 -14.79 -8.69
C GLU A 27 -1.80 -13.34 -9.06
N SER A 28 -1.82 -13.07 -10.36
CA SER A 28 -2.14 -11.74 -10.85
C SER A 28 -2.78 -11.79 -12.23
N ARG A 29 -3.51 -10.72 -12.53
CA ARG A 29 -4.14 -10.52 -13.83
C ARG A 29 -3.29 -9.60 -14.69
N ASP A 30 -2.99 -10.00 -15.91
CA ASP A 30 -2.22 -9.20 -16.84
C ASP A 30 -3.07 -8.13 -17.56
N ILE A 31 -2.41 -7.28 -18.36
CA ILE A 31 -3.07 -6.19 -19.12
C ILE A 31 -4.09 -6.69 -20.15
N SER A 32 -3.99 -7.96 -20.57
CA SER A 32 -4.93 -8.63 -21.46
C SER A 32 -6.02 -9.38 -20.69
N ILE A 33 -6.16 -9.08 -19.39
CA ILE A 33 -7.19 -9.62 -18.51
C ILE A 33 -7.02 -11.13 -18.23
N LYS A 34 -5.86 -11.71 -18.56
CA LYS A 34 -5.61 -13.13 -18.32
C LYS A 34 -5.00 -13.35 -16.94
N GLU A 35 -5.47 -14.39 -16.28
CA GLU A 35 -4.91 -14.84 -15.01
C GLU A 35 -3.55 -15.51 -15.24
N GLN A 36 -2.62 -15.19 -14.35
CA GLN A 36 -1.24 -15.64 -14.40
C GLN A 36 -0.81 -16.12 -13.01
N MET A 37 -0.09 -17.24 -13.00
CA MET A 37 0.52 -17.82 -11.80
C MET A 37 2.03 -17.68 -11.90
N ALA A 38 2.61 -16.79 -11.09
CA ALA A 38 4.05 -16.66 -10.96
C ALA A 38 4.59 -17.73 -10.03
N VAL A 39 5.63 -18.45 -10.47
CA VAL A 39 6.25 -19.51 -9.67
C VAL A 39 7.71 -19.18 -9.41
N VAL A 40 8.07 -19.12 -8.13
CA VAL A 40 9.42 -18.94 -7.63
C VAL A 40 9.79 -20.18 -6.82
N ILE A 41 11.03 -20.64 -6.95
CA ILE A 41 11.56 -21.72 -6.12
C ILE A 41 12.59 -21.18 -5.12
N ARG A 42 12.56 -21.69 -3.91
CA ARG A 42 13.52 -21.40 -2.84
C ARG A 42 14.20 -22.68 -2.39
N TYR A 43 15.52 -22.73 -2.41
CA TYR A 43 16.32 -23.90 -2.05
C TYR A 43 17.66 -23.49 -1.44
N VAL A 44 18.45 -24.46 -0.98
CA VAL A 44 19.80 -24.22 -0.48
C VAL A 44 20.79 -24.75 -1.52
N ASP A 45 21.73 -23.92 -1.96
CA ASP A 45 22.75 -24.35 -2.92
C ASP A 45 23.81 -25.24 -2.25
N LYS A 46 24.72 -25.79 -3.05
CA LYS A 46 25.82 -26.64 -2.56
C LYS A 46 26.81 -25.92 -1.64
N LYS A 47 26.77 -24.59 -1.58
CA LYS A 47 27.60 -23.76 -0.70
C LYS A 47 26.87 -23.41 0.61
N GLY A 48 25.62 -23.84 0.77
CA GLY A 48 24.80 -23.57 1.96
C GLY A 48 24.06 -22.24 1.91
N TYR A 49 24.02 -21.54 0.76
CA TYR A 49 23.29 -20.28 0.63
C TYR A 49 21.83 -20.51 0.25
N VAL A 50 20.95 -19.72 0.85
CA VAL A 50 19.53 -19.70 0.47
C VAL A 50 19.39 -18.99 -0.88
N MET A 51 18.88 -19.72 -1.85
CA MET A 51 18.66 -19.27 -3.21
C MET A 51 17.17 -19.10 -3.45
N GLU A 52 16.78 -17.91 -3.90
CA GLU A 52 15.44 -17.64 -4.41
C GLU A 52 15.53 -17.31 -5.90
N ARG A 53 14.79 -18.07 -6.72
CA ARG A 53 14.87 -18.02 -8.17
C ARG A 53 13.49 -18.05 -8.80
N TYR A 54 13.18 -17.00 -9.55
CA TYR A 54 12.02 -16.98 -10.43
C TYR A 54 12.14 -18.07 -11.48
N LEU A 55 11.14 -18.95 -11.54
CA LEU A 55 11.14 -20.09 -12.44
C LEU A 55 10.38 -19.78 -13.73
N THR A 56 9.12 -19.36 -13.61
CA THR A 56 8.27 -19.05 -14.77
C THR A 56 6.99 -18.29 -14.40
N LEU A 57 6.29 -17.79 -15.42
CA LEU A 57 4.92 -17.30 -15.35
C LEU A 57 4.04 -18.27 -16.14
N VAL A 58 3.05 -18.85 -15.48
CA VAL A 58 2.14 -19.81 -16.10
C VAL A 58 0.79 -19.14 -16.32
N HIS A 59 0.35 -19.08 -17.57
CA HIS A 59 -1.03 -18.69 -17.84
C HIS A 59 -1.98 -19.78 -17.34
N VAL A 60 -2.92 -19.38 -16.50
CA VAL A 60 -4.00 -20.23 -16.02
C VAL A 60 -5.34 -19.68 -16.52
N PRO A 61 -6.25 -20.53 -17.02
CA PRO A 61 -7.56 -20.06 -17.47
C PRO A 61 -8.42 -19.55 -16.31
N GLU A 62 -8.21 -20.08 -15.11
CA GLU A 62 -8.93 -19.74 -13.89
C GLU A 62 -8.00 -19.88 -12.68
N THR A 63 -8.22 -19.06 -11.65
CA THR A 63 -7.49 -19.07 -10.37
C THR A 63 -8.11 -20.00 -9.32
N ASN A 64 -8.87 -21.01 -9.74
CA ASN A 64 -9.37 -22.02 -8.82
C ASN A 64 -8.24 -23.00 -8.44
N ALA A 65 -8.29 -23.54 -7.22
CA ALA A 65 -7.24 -24.39 -6.66
C ALA A 65 -6.84 -25.58 -7.53
N LEU A 66 -7.81 -26.22 -8.20
CA LEU A 66 -7.57 -27.40 -9.02
C LEU A 66 -6.81 -27.03 -10.30
N THR A 67 -7.16 -25.91 -10.92
CA THR A 67 -6.45 -25.39 -12.10
C THR A 67 -5.01 -25.02 -11.74
N LEU A 68 -4.81 -24.36 -10.59
CA LEU A 68 -3.49 -24.00 -10.09
C LEU A 68 -2.64 -25.25 -9.79
N LYS A 69 -3.21 -26.26 -9.12
CA LYS A 69 -2.53 -27.53 -8.85
C LYS A 69 -2.13 -28.24 -10.14
N LYS A 70 -3.04 -28.35 -11.12
CA LYS A 70 -2.74 -28.95 -12.44
C LYS A 70 -1.62 -28.20 -13.16
N ALA A 71 -1.64 -26.87 -13.11
CA ALA A 71 -0.59 -26.04 -13.70
C ALA A 71 0.77 -26.27 -13.02
N LEU A 72 0.77 -26.39 -11.69
CA LEU A 72 1.96 -26.71 -10.90
C LEU A 72 2.50 -28.11 -11.21
N ASP A 73 1.62 -29.11 -11.32
CA ASP A 73 1.99 -30.49 -11.67
C ASP A 73 2.57 -30.58 -13.08
N ALA A 74 1.95 -29.90 -14.05
CA ALA A 74 2.45 -29.82 -15.40
C ALA A 74 3.84 -29.15 -15.44
N LEU A 75 4.05 -28.11 -14.61
CA LEU A 75 5.35 -27.45 -14.47
C LEU A 75 6.40 -28.38 -13.86
N PHE A 76 6.04 -29.14 -12.82
CA PHE A 76 6.93 -30.09 -12.16
C PHE A 76 7.32 -31.23 -13.11
N CYS A 77 6.35 -31.81 -13.83
CA CYS A 77 6.59 -32.80 -14.87
C CYS A 77 7.50 -32.27 -15.98
N LYS A 78 7.26 -31.05 -16.47
CA LYS A 78 8.08 -30.42 -17.53
C LYS A 78 9.55 -30.27 -17.14
N HIS A 79 9.81 -30.04 -15.86
CA HIS A 79 11.16 -29.75 -15.35
C HIS A 79 11.77 -30.90 -14.53
N ASN A 80 11.12 -32.07 -14.51
CA ASN A 80 11.53 -33.23 -13.70
C ASN A 80 11.73 -32.88 -12.21
N LEU A 81 10.86 -32.02 -11.67
CA LEU A 81 10.80 -31.73 -10.25
C LEU A 81 9.86 -32.73 -9.57
N SER A 82 10.28 -33.30 -8.45
CA SER A 82 9.42 -34.20 -7.68
C SER A 82 8.66 -33.46 -6.60
N ILE A 83 7.34 -33.68 -6.53
CA ILE A 83 6.50 -33.21 -5.42
C ILE A 83 7.00 -33.74 -4.08
N THR A 84 7.63 -34.93 -4.04
CA THR A 84 8.18 -35.54 -2.81
C THR A 84 9.36 -34.76 -2.23
N ASN A 85 10.02 -33.92 -3.02
CA ASN A 85 11.14 -33.09 -2.59
C ASN A 85 10.68 -31.69 -2.14
N LEU A 86 9.39 -31.36 -2.33
CA LEU A 86 8.82 -30.13 -1.82
C LEU A 86 8.77 -30.15 -0.28
N ARG A 87 9.24 -29.07 0.34
CA ARG A 87 9.27 -28.91 1.82
C ARG A 87 8.53 -27.68 2.31
N GLY A 88 8.23 -26.74 1.41
CA GLY A 88 7.50 -25.53 1.76
C GLY A 88 6.64 -25.04 0.61
N GLN A 89 5.53 -24.40 0.96
CA GLN A 89 4.63 -23.72 0.04
C GLN A 89 4.24 -22.37 0.65
N GLY A 90 4.64 -21.28 -0.01
CA GLY A 90 4.43 -19.92 0.48
C GLY A 90 3.60 -19.10 -0.49
N TYR A 91 2.42 -18.66 -0.05
CA TYR A 91 1.53 -17.83 -0.86
C TYR A 91 0.46 -17.18 0.02
N ASP A 92 -0.45 -16.44 -0.60
CA ASP A 92 -1.45 -15.66 0.10
C ASP A 92 -2.52 -16.52 0.81
N GLY A 93 -3.47 -15.82 1.45
CA GLY A 93 -4.53 -16.42 2.25
C GLY A 93 -5.85 -16.54 1.50
N ALA A 94 -5.88 -16.38 0.17
CA ALA A 94 -7.10 -16.52 -0.61
C ALA A 94 -7.68 -17.93 -0.42
N SER A 95 -9.00 -18.07 -0.55
CA SER A 95 -9.69 -19.35 -0.33
C SER A 95 -9.19 -20.46 -1.26
N ASN A 96 -8.95 -20.12 -2.53
CA ASN A 96 -8.39 -21.03 -3.54
C ASN A 96 -6.94 -21.43 -3.23
N MET A 97 -6.22 -20.64 -2.44
CA MET A 97 -4.84 -20.90 -2.06
C MET A 97 -4.74 -21.66 -0.76
N SER A 98 -5.29 -21.10 0.32
CA SER A 98 -5.07 -21.56 1.69
C SER A 98 -6.20 -22.42 2.28
N GLY A 99 -7.33 -22.56 1.55
CA GLY A 99 -8.53 -23.24 2.04
C GLY A 99 -8.33 -24.70 2.43
N ASP A 100 -8.98 -25.12 3.52
CA ASP A 100 -8.74 -26.43 4.17
C ASP A 100 -9.29 -27.64 3.40
N ILE A 101 -10.29 -27.43 2.54
CA ILE A 101 -10.96 -28.52 1.82
C ILE A 101 -10.43 -28.63 0.39
N ASN A 102 -10.55 -27.51 -0.34
CA ASN A 102 -10.27 -27.41 -1.77
C ASN A 102 -9.30 -26.26 -2.09
N GLY A 103 -8.46 -25.83 -1.14
CA GLY A 103 -7.37 -24.89 -1.43
C GLY A 103 -6.14 -25.62 -1.98
N LEU A 104 -5.30 -24.90 -2.73
CA LEU A 104 -4.03 -25.40 -3.26
C LEU A 104 -3.16 -26.02 -2.15
N LYS A 105 -3.14 -25.40 -0.97
CA LYS A 105 -2.51 -25.89 0.27
C LYS A 105 -2.89 -27.32 0.55
N SER A 106 -4.19 -27.55 0.61
CA SER A 106 -4.76 -28.82 1.03
C SER A 106 -4.58 -29.88 -0.05
N LEU A 107 -4.57 -29.49 -1.33
CA LEU A 107 -4.24 -30.39 -2.45
C LEU A 107 -2.78 -30.84 -2.40
N ILE A 108 -1.84 -29.91 -2.17
CA ILE A 108 -0.40 -30.23 -2.05
C ILE A 108 -0.14 -31.09 -0.81
N LEU A 109 -0.74 -30.75 0.34
CA LEU A 109 -0.54 -31.52 1.58
C LEU A 109 -1.05 -32.96 1.45
N LYS A 110 -2.18 -33.19 0.76
CA LYS A 110 -2.70 -34.56 0.51
C LYS A 110 -1.69 -35.43 -0.23
N GLU A 111 -0.86 -34.86 -1.09
CA GLU A 111 0.17 -35.59 -1.84
C GLU A 111 1.53 -35.62 -1.12
N ASN A 112 1.86 -34.56 -0.38
CA ASN A 112 3.09 -34.45 0.38
C ASN A 112 2.87 -33.68 1.69
N ASN A 113 2.68 -34.44 2.78
CA ASN A 113 2.51 -33.90 4.14
C ASN A 113 3.74 -33.14 4.67
N SER A 114 4.90 -33.23 4.01
CA SER A 114 6.11 -32.49 4.40
C SER A 114 6.21 -31.09 3.77
N ALA A 115 5.26 -30.71 2.91
CA ALA A 115 5.25 -29.40 2.25
C ALA A 115 4.52 -28.34 3.12
N PHE A 116 5.22 -27.80 4.11
CA PHE A 116 4.63 -26.87 5.09
C PHE A 116 4.14 -25.59 4.43
N TYR A 117 2.91 -25.18 4.78
CA TYR A 117 2.33 -23.93 4.31
C TYR A 117 2.74 -22.76 5.18
N VAL A 118 3.16 -21.67 4.53
CA VAL A 118 3.44 -20.38 5.15
C VAL A 118 2.56 -19.32 4.49
N HIS A 119 1.64 -18.75 5.28
CA HIS A 119 0.83 -17.62 4.84
C HIS A 119 1.71 -16.39 4.70
N CYS A 120 1.66 -15.72 3.56
CA CYS A 120 2.39 -14.49 3.29
C CYS A 120 2.17 -13.43 4.40
N PHE A 121 3.21 -13.14 5.19
CA PHE A 121 3.16 -12.16 6.28
C PHE A 121 2.84 -10.74 5.81
N ALA A 122 3.36 -10.33 4.64
CA ALA A 122 3.03 -9.02 4.08
C ALA A 122 1.53 -8.93 3.75
N HIS A 123 0.94 -9.99 3.23
CA HIS A 123 -0.51 -10.05 2.98
C HIS A 123 -1.32 -10.06 4.29
N GLN A 124 -0.87 -10.77 5.32
CA GLN A 124 -1.53 -10.75 6.65
C GLN A 124 -1.50 -9.36 7.29
N LEU A 125 -0.36 -8.68 7.24
CA LEU A 125 -0.21 -7.31 7.70
C LEU A 125 -1.17 -6.39 6.95
N GLN A 126 -1.17 -6.50 5.63
CA GLN A 126 -2.04 -5.73 4.74
C GLN A 126 -3.52 -5.90 5.08
N LEU A 127 -4.00 -7.14 5.27
CA LEU A 127 -5.38 -7.42 5.67
C LEU A 127 -5.72 -6.82 7.04
N THR A 128 -4.79 -6.89 7.99
CA THR A 128 -4.96 -6.33 9.34
C THR A 128 -5.14 -4.82 9.30
N ILE A 129 -4.30 -4.11 8.54
CA ILE A 129 -4.36 -2.65 8.39
C ILE A 129 -5.67 -2.24 7.70
N VAL A 130 -6.07 -2.95 6.64
CA VAL A 130 -7.34 -2.71 5.93
C VAL A 130 -8.52 -2.85 6.88
N ALA A 131 -8.54 -3.93 7.67
CA ALA A 131 -9.61 -4.19 8.62
C ALA A 131 -9.69 -3.11 9.70
N ALA A 132 -8.53 -2.72 10.26
CA ALA A 132 -8.45 -1.66 11.25
C ALA A 132 -8.96 -0.31 10.71
N ALA A 133 -8.50 0.09 9.52
CA ALA A 133 -8.91 1.37 8.96
C ALA A 133 -10.38 1.39 8.50
N LYS A 134 -10.89 0.28 7.96
CA LYS A 134 -12.32 0.17 7.59
C LYS A 134 -13.26 0.13 8.79
N SER A 135 -12.74 -0.11 9.99
CA SER A 135 -13.54 -0.07 11.22
C SER A 135 -13.88 1.36 11.66
N ASP A 136 -13.15 2.38 11.18
CA ASP A 136 -13.38 3.78 11.52
C ASP A 136 -13.97 4.56 10.33
N LYS A 137 -15.17 5.11 10.53
CA LYS A 137 -15.88 5.85 9.48
C LYS A 137 -15.11 7.09 9.00
N LYS A 138 -14.40 7.80 9.89
CA LYS A 138 -13.69 9.03 9.53
C LYS A 138 -12.46 8.72 8.69
N ILE A 139 -11.74 7.64 9.01
CA ILE A 139 -10.63 7.14 8.19
C ILE A 139 -11.14 6.70 6.81
N VAL A 140 -12.26 5.99 6.74
CA VAL A 140 -12.90 5.61 5.46
C VAL A 140 -13.28 6.86 4.65
N THR A 141 -13.90 7.85 5.28
CA THR A 141 -14.24 9.12 4.62
C THR A 141 -13.01 9.84 4.10
N PHE A 142 -11.94 9.91 4.90
CA PHE A 142 -10.67 10.52 4.49
C PHE A 142 -10.10 9.86 3.24
N PHE A 143 -10.00 8.52 3.20
CA PHE A 143 -9.46 7.83 2.02
C PHE A 143 -10.35 7.96 0.78
N ASN A 144 -11.68 8.01 0.95
CA ASN A 144 -12.59 8.31 -0.16
C ASN A 144 -12.33 9.72 -0.73
N THR A 145 -12.11 10.71 0.14
CA THR A 145 -11.75 12.07 -0.29
C THR A 145 -10.41 12.07 -1.04
N VAL A 146 -9.38 11.40 -0.53
CA VAL A 146 -8.07 11.27 -1.20
C VAL A 146 -8.19 10.61 -2.57
N ALA A 147 -9.00 9.56 -2.69
CA ALA A 147 -9.27 8.90 -3.97
C ALA A 147 -9.96 9.84 -4.97
N ASN A 148 -10.94 10.61 -4.53
CA ASN A 148 -11.65 11.58 -5.36
C ASN A 148 -10.74 12.73 -5.82
N ILE A 149 -9.90 13.28 -4.92
CA ILE A 149 -8.87 14.27 -5.28
C ILE A 149 -7.96 13.71 -6.36
N THR A 150 -7.42 12.51 -6.13
CA THR A 150 -6.54 11.84 -7.09
C THR A 150 -7.24 11.70 -8.44
N ASN A 151 -8.50 11.25 -8.46
CA ASN A 151 -9.26 11.07 -9.68
C ASN A 151 -9.44 12.38 -10.45
N ILE A 152 -9.76 13.51 -9.79
CA ILE A 152 -9.91 14.80 -10.48
C ILE A 152 -8.57 15.28 -11.02
N VAL A 153 -7.52 15.28 -10.19
CA VAL A 153 -6.21 15.84 -10.52
C VAL A 153 -5.54 15.03 -11.64
N VAL A 154 -5.65 13.71 -11.63
CA VAL A 154 -4.97 12.84 -12.62
C VAL A 154 -5.85 12.44 -13.80
N ALA A 155 -7.11 12.91 -13.87
CA ALA A 155 -8.09 12.50 -14.90
C ALA A 155 -7.68 12.86 -16.34
N SER A 156 -6.94 13.94 -16.55
CA SER A 156 -6.58 14.42 -17.89
C SER A 156 -5.13 14.84 -17.98
N CYS A 157 -4.54 14.73 -19.18
CA CYS A 157 -3.18 15.21 -19.44
C CYS A 157 -3.05 16.69 -19.10
N LYS A 158 -4.04 17.51 -19.47
CA LYS A 158 -4.06 18.95 -19.15
C LYS A 158 -3.92 19.21 -17.65
N ARG A 159 -4.67 18.51 -16.80
CA ARG A 159 -4.60 18.70 -15.33
C ARG A 159 -3.27 18.22 -14.75
N ARG A 160 -2.71 17.14 -15.31
CA ARG A 160 -1.37 16.68 -14.94
C ARG A 160 -0.30 17.70 -15.30
N ASP A 161 -0.41 18.35 -16.45
CA ASP A 161 0.53 19.37 -16.89
C ASP A 161 0.43 20.62 -16.00
N VAL A 162 -0.78 21.05 -15.64
CA VAL A 162 -0.97 22.12 -14.65
C VAL A 162 -0.37 21.73 -13.29
N LEU A 163 -0.60 20.50 -12.81
CA LEU A 163 -0.01 20.03 -11.56
C LEU A 163 1.53 20.09 -11.59
N ARG A 164 2.14 19.68 -12.70
CA ARG A 164 3.60 19.70 -12.88
C ARG A 164 4.15 21.11 -12.88
N GLU A 165 3.50 22.02 -13.60
CA GLU A 165 3.85 23.44 -13.66
C GLU A 165 3.81 24.05 -12.26
N LYS A 166 2.69 23.86 -11.53
CA LYS A 166 2.54 24.37 -10.17
C LYS A 166 3.52 23.77 -9.17
N GLN A 167 3.86 22.49 -9.33
CA GLN A 167 4.88 21.86 -8.49
C GLN A 167 6.27 22.43 -8.79
N ALA A 168 6.59 22.64 -10.07
CA ALA A 168 7.87 23.24 -10.46
C ALA A 168 8.03 24.65 -9.91
N ASP A 169 6.97 25.47 -9.96
CA ASP A 169 6.95 26.82 -9.38
C ASP A 169 7.14 26.79 -7.85
N SER A 170 6.47 25.86 -7.17
CA SER A 170 6.61 25.68 -5.72
C SER A 170 8.04 25.26 -5.32
N ILE A 171 8.64 24.34 -6.08
CA ILE A 171 10.03 23.91 -5.88
C ILE A 171 10.99 25.07 -6.14
N ALA A 172 10.79 25.84 -7.21
CA ALA A 172 11.62 27.00 -7.51
C ALA A 172 11.59 28.03 -6.38
N LYS A 173 10.40 28.37 -5.88
CA LYS A 173 10.24 29.26 -4.72
C LYS A 173 10.94 28.73 -3.47
N ALA A 174 10.82 27.44 -3.18
CA ALA A 174 11.45 26.83 -2.01
C ALA A 174 12.99 26.74 -2.13
N LEU A 175 13.52 26.62 -3.36
CA LEU A 175 14.96 26.72 -3.62
C LEU A 175 15.47 28.15 -3.42
N ASP A 176 14.72 29.15 -3.90
CA ASP A 176 15.06 30.56 -3.74
C ASP A 176 15.04 31.00 -2.26
N MET A 177 14.19 30.38 -1.43
CA MET A 177 14.13 30.60 0.02
C MET A 177 15.11 29.74 0.82
N GLU A 178 16.00 28.97 0.15
CA GLU A 178 16.94 28.03 0.78
C GLU A 178 16.30 26.95 1.67
N GLU A 179 14.99 26.70 1.51
CA GLU A 179 14.26 25.63 2.20
C GLU A 179 14.59 24.24 1.61
N LEU A 180 14.98 24.19 0.34
CA LEU A 180 15.35 22.97 -0.36
C LEU A 180 16.82 23.00 -0.80
N ASN A 181 17.45 21.83 -0.74
CA ASN A 181 18.81 21.63 -1.24
C ASN A 181 18.80 21.09 -2.66
N THR A 182 19.75 21.54 -3.49
CA THR A 182 20.00 20.96 -4.82
C THR A 182 20.85 19.68 -4.70
N GLY A 183 20.71 18.76 -5.65
CA GLY A 183 21.48 17.51 -5.68
C GLY A 183 20.94 16.47 -6.65
N GLN A 184 21.79 15.53 -7.06
CA GLN A 184 21.39 14.46 -7.97
C GLN A 184 20.28 13.59 -7.34
N GLY A 185 19.15 13.49 -8.03
CA GLY A 185 17.98 12.75 -7.55
C GLY A 185 17.04 13.53 -6.62
N LYS A 186 17.34 14.79 -6.26
CA LYS A 186 16.45 15.65 -5.47
C LYS A 186 15.47 16.41 -6.36
N ASN A 187 14.31 16.76 -5.80
CA ASN A 187 13.30 17.62 -6.43
C ASN A 187 12.85 17.14 -7.83
N GLN A 188 12.85 15.82 -8.05
CA GLN A 188 12.43 15.24 -9.32
C GLN A 188 10.94 15.49 -9.56
N GLU A 189 10.57 15.55 -10.84
CA GLU A 189 9.16 15.63 -11.23
C GLU A 189 8.40 14.41 -10.69
N THR A 190 7.34 14.66 -9.93
CA THR A 190 6.47 13.62 -9.37
C THR A 190 5.01 13.86 -9.74
N THR A 191 4.19 12.84 -9.52
CA THR A 191 2.74 12.90 -9.70
C THR A 191 2.04 12.18 -8.55
N ILE A 192 0.76 12.46 -8.33
CA ILE A 192 -0.03 11.70 -7.36
C ILE A 192 -0.22 10.29 -7.91
N LYS A 193 0.33 9.30 -7.20
CA LYS A 193 0.10 7.89 -7.52
C LYS A 193 -1.32 7.54 -7.10
N ARG A 194 -2.10 6.90 -7.98
CA ARG A 194 -3.39 6.32 -7.59
C ARG A 194 -3.13 5.06 -6.77
N ALA A 195 -3.66 5.04 -5.55
CA ALA A 195 -3.62 3.85 -4.72
C ALA A 195 -4.45 2.72 -5.37
N GLY A 196 -3.96 1.49 -5.29
CA GLY A 196 -4.71 0.30 -5.66
C GLY A 196 -5.46 -0.24 -4.44
N ASP A 197 -6.74 -0.58 -4.61
CA ASP A 197 -7.64 -1.03 -3.54
C ASP A 197 -7.11 -2.22 -2.72
N THR A 198 -6.25 -3.05 -3.33
CA THR A 198 -5.72 -4.29 -2.75
C THR A 198 -4.36 -4.15 -2.05
N ARG A 199 -3.69 -2.98 -2.15
CA ARG A 199 -2.32 -2.79 -1.63
C ARG A 199 -2.21 -1.48 -0.86
N TRP A 200 -2.37 -1.48 0.46
CA TRP A 200 -2.24 -0.28 1.29
C TRP A 200 -0.85 0.36 1.30
N GLY A 201 0.21 -0.37 0.95
CA GLY A 201 1.51 0.27 0.66
C GLY A 201 1.41 1.33 -0.44
N SER A 202 0.47 1.19 -1.39
CA SER A 202 0.22 2.24 -2.39
C SER A 202 -0.49 3.47 -1.81
N HIS A 203 -1.31 3.31 -0.77
CA HIS A 203 -1.94 4.43 -0.07
C HIS A 203 -0.91 5.28 0.67
N TYR A 204 0.14 4.67 1.25
CA TYR A 204 1.25 5.42 1.83
C TYR A 204 1.90 6.34 0.80
N GLY A 205 2.28 5.78 -0.35
CA GLY A 205 2.85 6.56 -1.45
C GLY A 205 1.93 7.68 -1.95
N THR A 206 0.61 7.45 -2.04
CA THR A 206 -0.37 8.48 -2.38
C THR A 206 -0.40 9.61 -1.36
N ILE A 207 -0.40 9.29 -0.06
CA ILE A 207 -0.40 10.27 1.03
C ILE A 207 0.89 11.09 1.03
N CYS A 208 2.06 10.45 0.90
CA CYS A 208 3.33 11.16 0.81
C CYS A 208 3.35 12.11 -0.39
N SER A 209 2.91 11.66 -1.57
CA SER A 209 2.79 12.53 -2.75
C SER A 209 1.82 13.68 -2.53
N LEU A 210 0.69 13.44 -1.85
CA LEU A 210 -0.29 14.48 -1.56
C LEU A 210 0.25 15.53 -0.58
N ILE A 211 0.99 15.14 0.46
CA ILE A 211 1.66 16.07 1.38
C ILE A 211 2.70 16.90 0.65
N LEU A 212 3.54 16.26 -0.17
CA LEU A 212 4.59 16.95 -0.94
C LEU A 212 4.04 17.94 -1.97
N MET A 213 2.89 17.64 -2.57
CA MET A 213 2.28 18.42 -3.64
C MET A 213 1.04 19.20 -3.17
N PHE A 214 0.86 19.36 -1.86
CA PHE A 214 -0.41 19.80 -1.27
C PHE A 214 -0.91 21.13 -1.84
N SER A 215 -0.05 22.16 -1.87
CA SER A 215 -0.38 23.48 -2.43
C SER A 215 -0.72 23.41 -3.92
N SER A 216 0.07 22.66 -4.70
CA SER A 216 -0.17 22.47 -6.13
C SER A 216 -1.48 21.74 -6.41
N VAL A 217 -1.89 20.80 -5.54
CA VAL A 217 -3.18 20.12 -5.63
C VAL A 217 -4.33 21.08 -5.35
N MET A 218 -4.20 21.95 -4.35
CA MET A 218 -5.21 22.98 -4.08
C MET A 218 -5.39 23.91 -5.28
N GLU A 219 -4.29 24.40 -5.87
CA GLU A 219 -4.35 25.25 -7.07
C GLU A 219 -5.02 24.54 -8.26
N VAL A 220 -4.74 23.25 -8.48
CA VAL A 220 -5.41 22.48 -9.54
C VAL A 220 -6.92 22.34 -9.25
N LEU A 221 -7.31 22.11 -7.99
CA LEU A 221 -8.73 22.04 -7.61
C LEU A 221 -9.43 23.39 -7.83
N GLU A 222 -8.77 24.51 -7.51
CA GLU A 222 -9.27 25.87 -7.78
C GLU A 222 -9.46 26.13 -9.28
N VAL A 223 -8.47 25.78 -10.10
CA VAL A 223 -8.59 25.90 -11.57
C VAL A 223 -9.75 25.06 -12.13
N VAL A 224 -10.00 23.88 -11.55
CA VAL A 224 -11.10 23.01 -11.99
C VAL A 224 -12.45 23.48 -11.46
N SER A 225 -12.53 24.01 -10.23
CA SER A 225 -13.77 24.57 -9.69
C SER A 225 -14.25 25.77 -10.51
N ASP A 226 -13.33 26.56 -11.04
CA ASP A 226 -13.65 27.74 -11.86
C ASP A 226 -13.99 27.40 -13.32
N ASP A 227 -13.82 26.14 -13.76
CA ASP A 227 -14.12 25.72 -15.12
C ASP A 227 -15.64 25.52 -15.36
N ALA A 228 -16.31 26.63 -15.69
CA ALA A 228 -17.74 26.67 -15.99
C ALA A 228 -18.19 25.74 -17.13
N LYS A 229 -17.27 25.18 -17.93
CA LYS A 229 -17.62 24.25 -19.03
C LYS A 229 -17.89 22.83 -18.55
N LEU A 230 -17.41 22.46 -17.37
CA LEU A 230 -17.50 21.10 -16.82
C LEU A 230 -18.23 21.09 -15.48
N VAL A 231 -19.51 21.52 -15.49
CA VAL A 231 -20.32 21.78 -14.29
C VAL A 231 -20.23 20.70 -13.21
N GLU A 232 -20.38 19.41 -13.56
CA GLU A 232 -20.28 18.32 -12.58
C GLU A 232 -18.88 18.19 -11.95
N GLN A 233 -17.83 18.40 -12.75
CA GLN A 233 -16.44 18.29 -12.30
C GLN A 233 -16.02 19.53 -11.50
N SER A 234 -16.52 20.70 -11.89
CA SER A 234 -16.35 21.97 -11.19
C SER A 234 -16.98 21.89 -9.79
N ALA A 235 -18.26 21.48 -9.69
CA ALA A 235 -18.92 21.29 -8.39
C ALA A 235 -18.22 20.22 -7.52
N SER A 236 -17.76 19.13 -8.14
CA SER A 236 -16.98 18.12 -7.42
C SER A 236 -15.64 18.65 -6.91
N ALA A 237 -14.95 19.48 -7.70
CA ALA A 237 -13.69 20.09 -7.30
C ALA A 237 -13.88 21.12 -6.19
N GLU A 238 -14.95 21.92 -6.22
CA GLU A 238 -15.30 22.87 -5.16
C GLU A 238 -15.52 22.15 -3.81
N ILE A 239 -16.30 21.07 -3.81
CA ILE A 239 -16.52 20.24 -2.60
C ILE A 239 -15.20 19.68 -2.05
N LEU A 240 -14.30 19.22 -2.93
CA LEU A 240 -13.01 18.66 -2.51
C LEU A 240 -12.04 19.75 -2.04
N LEU A 241 -12.09 20.94 -2.62
CA LEU A 241 -11.32 22.10 -2.20
C LEU A 241 -11.74 22.55 -0.80
N ASP A 242 -13.05 22.60 -0.52
CA ASP A 242 -13.57 22.88 0.82
C ASP A 242 -13.11 21.83 1.83
N ALA A 243 -13.13 20.55 1.42
CA ALA A 243 -12.73 19.44 2.27
C ALA A 243 -11.23 19.45 2.59
N ILE A 244 -10.37 19.70 1.59
CA ILE A 244 -8.91 19.69 1.77
C ILE A 244 -8.43 20.87 2.63
N LYS A 245 -9.18 22.00 2.62
CA LYS A 245 -8.94 23.19 3.45
C LYS A 245 -9.42 23.02 4.91
N GLN A 246 -10.00 21.87 5.28
CA GLN A 246 -10.39 21.61 6.67
C GLN A 246 -9.22 21.09 7.50
N PHE A 247 -9.11 21.55 8.75
CA PHE A 247 -8.15 21.03 9.73
C PHE A 247 -8.27 19.51 9.89
N ASP A 248 -9.48 18.96 9.91
CA ASP A 248 -9.71 17.51 9.99
C ASP A 248 -9.00 16.74 8.87
N PHE A 249 -9.03 17.26 7.65
CA PHE A 249 -8.36 16.60 6.53
C PHE A 249 -6.84 16.58 6.74
N ILE A 250 -6.26 17.71 7.16
CA ILE A 250 -4.83 17.82 7.48
C ILE A 250 -4.46 16.89 8.63
N PHE A 251 -5.31 16.80 9.65
CA PHE A 251 -5.13 15.91 10.79
C PHE A 251 -5.07 14.45 10.33
N TYR A 252 -6.07 13.96 9.59
CA TYR A 252 -6.05 12.57 9.10
C TYR A 252 -4.94 12.32 8.10
N LEU A 253 -4.57 13.32 7.30
CA LEU A 253 -3.46 13.22 6.35
C LEU A 253 -2.14 12.91 7.07
N ASN A 254 -1.80 13.69 8.10
CA ASN A 254 -0.57 13.50 8.87
C ASN A 254 -0.65 12.26 9.78
N LEU A 255 -1.79 12.00 10.41
CA LEU A 255 -1.98 10.81 11.26
C LEU A 255 -1.81 9.52 10.44
N MET A 256 -2.44 9.45 9.27
CA MET A 256 -2.33 8.27 8.41
C MET A 256 -0.96 8.16 7.75
N GLU A 257 -0.27 9.27 7.45
CA GLU A 257 1.13 9.23 7.02
C GLU A 257 2.01 8.54 8.07
N ALA A 258 1.95 8.99 9.33
CA ALA A 258 2.78 8.46 10.42
C ALA A 258 2.51 6.96 10.68
N ILE A 259 1.24 6.56 10.70
CA ILE A 259 0.85 5.15 10.91
C ILE A 259 1.30 4.29 9.71
N LEU A 260 1.07 4.77 8.49
CA LEU A 260 1.40 4.02 7.29
C LEU A 260 2.91 3.93 7.06
N ALA A 261 3.69 4.94 7.44
CA ALA A 261 5.16 4.87 7.40
C ALA A 261 5.69 3.66 8.19
N ILE A 262 5.23 3.48 9.45
CA ILE A 262 5.66 2.36 10.30
C ILE A 262 5.26 1.01 9.69
N THR A 263 4.06 0.92 9.11
CA THR A 263 3.57 -0.34 8.55
C THR A 263 4.13 -0.65 7.16
N ASP A 264 4.47 0.38 6.37
CA ASP A 264 5.13 0.23 5.09
C ASP A 264 6.58 -0.23 5.28
N ASP A 265 7.31 0.32 6.25
CA ASP A 265 8.63 -0.18 6.68
C ASP A 265 8.59 -1.69 6.99
N LEU A 266 7.59 -2.10 7.78
CA LEU A 266 7.40 -3.52 8.11
C LEU A 266 7.08 -4.35 6.87
N SER A 267 6.17 -3.87 6.02
CA SER A 267 5.77 -4.54 4.79
C SER A 267 6.95 -4.76 3.86
N GLN A 268 7.78 -3.73 3.63
CA GLN A 268 8.99 -3.83 2.83
C GLN A 268 10.01 -4.78 3.47
N ALA A 269 10.19 -4.70 4.79
CA ALA A 269 11.11 -5.58 5.49
C ALA A 269 10.70 -7.06 5.36
N LEU A 270 9.42 -7.39 5.53
CA LEU A 270 8.88 -8.76 5.43
C LEU A 270 9.03 -9.36 4.02
N GLN A 271 9.18 -8.53 2.98
CA GLN A 271 9.32 -8.96 1.59
C GLN A 271 10.79 -9.14 1.16
N ARG A 272 11.76 -8.88 2.04
CA ARG A 272 13.17 -9.10 1.70
C ARG A 272 13.51 -10.60 1.62
N LYS A 273 14.41 -10.94 0.71
CA LYS A 273 14.84 -12.33 0.44
C LYS A 273 15.60 -12.98 1.60
N ASP A 274 16.25 -12.15 2.41
CA ASP A 274 17.04 -12.54 3.57
C ASP A 274 16.21 -12.69 4.85
N GLN A 275 14.87 -12.64 4.76
CA GLN A 275 13.99 -12.83 5.91
C GLN A 275 13.87 -14.30 6.34
N ASP A 276 13.82 -14.45 7.67
CA ASP A 276 13.42 -15.66 8.38
C ASP A 276 12.31 -15.35 9.40
N ILE A 277 11.71 -16.40 9.97
CA ILE A 277 10.57 -16.26 10.88
C ILE A 277 10.92 -15.53 12.18
N ASN A 278 12.13 -15.73 12.73
CA ASN A 278 12.54 -15.07 13.96
C ASN A 278 12.70 -13.56 13.73
N ASN A 279 13.35 -13.18 12.62
CA ASN A 279 13.49 -11.78 12.27
C ASN A 279 12.14 -11.14 11.95
N ALA A 280 11.25 -11.84 11.22
CA ALA A 280 9.90 -11.36 10.96
C ALA A 280 9.12 -11.08 12.26
N MET A 281 9.16 -11.99 13.24
CA MET A 281 8.49 -11.81 14.53
C MET A 281 9.10 -10.66 15.35
N ARG A 282 10.42 -10.48 15.29
CA ARG A 282 11.09 -9.32 15.89
C ARG A 282 10.65 -8.01 15.25
N LEU A 283 10.59 -7.96 13.92
CA LEU A 283 10.13 -6.78 13.18
C LEU A 283 8.69 -6.41 13.53
N VAL A 284 7.79 -7.39 13.62
CA VAL A 284 6.41 -7.17 14.08
C VAL A 284 6.39 -6.58 15.49
N THR A 285 7.23 -7.09 16.40
CA THR A 285 7.34 -6.56 17.78
C THR A 285 7.81 -5.10 17.79
N VAL A 286 8.84 -4.79 17.00
CA VAL A 286 9.36 -3.41 16.85
C VAL A 286 8.30 -2.48 16.28
N SER A 287 7.57 -2.89 15.24
CA SER A 287 6.50 -2.06 14.67
C SER A 287 5.35 -1.82 15.65
N LYS A 288 4.97 -2.82 16.46
CA LYS A 288 3.99 -2.63 17.54
C LYS A 288 4.47 -1.62 18.57
N GLN A 289 5.74 -1.69 18.95
CA GLN A 289 6.33 -0.73 19.90
C GLN A 289 6.35 0.68 19.30
N ARG A 290 6.70 0.85 18.03
CA ARG A 290 6.67 2.15 17.33
C ARG A 290 5.25 2.73 17.26
N LEU A 291 4.24 1.91 16.99
CA LEU A 291 2.83 2.35 17.00
C LEU A 291 2.36 2.74 18.40
N GLN A 292 2.82 2.03 19.44
CA GLN A 292 2.52 2.36 20.82
C GLN A 292 3.20 3.67 21.24
N ASP A 293 4.46 3.87 20.86
CA ASP A 293 5.20 5.10 21.12
C ASP A 293 4.58 6.30 20.39
N LEU A 294 4.16 6.14 19.13
CA LEU A 294 3.40 7.16 18.40
C LEU A 294 2.12 7.56 19.15
N ARG A 295 1.45 6.60 19.80
CA ARG A 295 0.23 6.85 20.57
C ARG A 295 0.50 7.56 21.89
N ASP A 296 1.54 7.14 22.60
CA ASP A 296 1.80 7.61 23.98
C ASP A 296 2.58 8.93 24.00
N ASN A 297 3.52 9.10 23.06
CA ASN A 297 4.48 10.20 23.04
C ASN A 297 4.46 11.01 21.74
N GLY A 298 3.81 10.52 20.67
CA GLY A 298 3.88 11.14 19.33
C GLY A 298 2.96 12.33 19.09
N TRP A 299 2.17 12.75 20.08
CA TRP A 299 1.16 13.81 19.89
C TRP A 299 1.78 15.17 19.54
N GLU A 300 2.83 15.58 20.25
CA GLU A 300 3.43 16.91 20.09
C GLU A 300 4.06 17.07 18.69
N ASP A 301 4.83 16.07 18.26
CA ASP A 301 5.44 16.04 16.92
C ASP A 301 4.37 16.02 15.82
N LEU A 302 3.32 15.19 15.99
CA LEU A 302 2.22 15.13 15.04
C LEU A 302 1.51 16.48 14.92
N LEU A 303 1.19 17.11 16.05
CA LEU A 303 0.52 18.41 16.07
C LEU A 303 1.41 19.51 15.47
N SER A 304 2.70 19.49 15.73
CA SER A 304 3.68 20.41 15.13
C SER A 304 3.67 20.31 13.60
N ASN A 305 3.70 19.09 13.06
CA ASN A 305 3.63 18.83 11.62
C ASN A 305 2.31 19.32 11.00
N ILE A 306 1.18 19.07 11.68
CA ILE A 306 -0.15 19.53 11.26
C ILE A 306 -0.18 21.06 11.22
N CYS A 307 0.24 21.74 12.29
CA CYS A 307 0.26 23.19 12.38
C CYS A 307 1.16 23.83 11.31
N SER A 308 2.33 23.23 11.06
CA SER A 308 3.24 23.65 9.99
C SER A 308 2.58 23.56 8.60
N LEU A 309 1.94 22.43 8.29
CA LEU A 309 1.23 22.25 7.02
C LEU A 309 0.03 23.19 6.87
N CYS A 310 -0.71 23.43 7.97
CA CYS A 310 -1.79 24.40 7.99
C CYS A 310 -1.28 25.83 7.73
N ALA A 311 -0.24 26.26 8.44
CA ALA A 311 0.36 27.58 8.29
C ALA A 311 0.89 27.82 6.88
N LYS A 312 1.53 26.81 6.27
CA LYS A 312 2.05 26.89 4.90
C LYS A 312 0.96 27.07 3.84
N ASN A 313 -0.28 26.68 4.12
CA ASN A 313 -1.38 26.67 3.15
C ASN A 313 -2.57 27.53 3.60
N ASP A 314 -2.35 28.46 4.53
CA ASP A 314 -3.36 29.39 5.06
C ASP A 314 -4.63 28.69 5.61
N ILE A 315 -4.46 27.51 6.20
CA ILE A 315 -5.55 26.75 6.83
C ILE A 315 -5.65 27.12 8.31
N THR A 316 -6.87 27.45 8.75
CA THR A 316 -7.11 27.81 10.15
C THR A 316 -6.97 26.60 11.07
N VAL A 317 -6.09 26.71 12.07
CA VAL A 317 -5.98 25.75 13.17
C VAL A 317 -7.03 26.10 14.23
N PRO A 318 -7.93 25.17 14.61
CA PRO A 318 -8.93 25.43 15.64
C PRO A 318 -8.26 25.59 17.01
N SER A 319 -8.89 26.37 17.89
CA SER A 319 -8.49 26.44 19.30
C SER A 319 -8.71 25.06 19.95
N MET A 320 -7.64 24.50 20.53
CA MET A 320 -7.68 23.21 21.20
C MET A 320 -8.43 23.24 22.54
N ASP A 321 -8.61 24.44 23.11
CA ASP A 321 -9.34 24.67 24.36
C ASP A 321 -10.85 24.87 24.14
N GLU A 322 -11.30 24.97 22.88
CA GLU A 322 -12.71 25.16 22.53
C GLU A 322 -13.41 23.84 22.20
N ILE A 323 -14.75 23.83 22.34
CA ILE A 323 -15.57 22.71 21.88
C ILE A 323 -15.38 22.54 20.38
N TYR A 324 -14.80 21.40 20.02
CA TYR A 324 -14.57 21.04 18.63
C TYR A 324 -15.91 20.88 17.87
N VAL A 325 -16.07 21.64 16.78
CA VAL A 325 -17.24 21.60 15.91
C VAL A 325 -16.82 21.02 14.55
N PRO A 326 -17.17 19.75 14.24
CA PRO A 326 -16.88 19.19 12.94
C PRO A 326 -17.55 20.00 11.83
N TYR A 327 -16.85 20.11 10.71
CA TYR A 327 -17.36 20.75 9.50
C TYR A 327 -18.75 20.19 9.11
N GLY A 328 -19.65 21.08 8.70
CA GLY A 328 -21.04 20.73 8.36
C GLY A 328 -21.97 20.49 9.56
N ARG A 329 -21.51 20.58 10.81
CA ARG A 329 -22.36 20.47 12.01
C ARG A 329 -22.60 21.83 12.67
N LYS A 330 -23.81 22.02 13.18
CA LYS A 330 -24.18 23.23 13.94
C LYS A 330 -23.63 23.15 15.37
N ARG A 331 -22.88 24.18 15.80
CA ARG A 331 -22.34 24.34 17.17
C ARG A 331 -23.40 24.09 18.26
N ARG A 332 -24.62 24.61 18.08
CA ARG A 332 -25.77 24.38 18.99
C ARG A 332 -26.09 22.90 19.26
N ASN A 333 -25.90 22.02 18.28
CA ASN A 333 -26.17 20.59 18.46
C ASN A 333 -25.06 19.90 19.26
N ILE A 334 -23.84 20.43 19.20
CA ILE A 334 -22.66 19.87 19.85
C ILE A 334 -22.59 20.33 21.30
N GLU A 335 -22.86 21.61 21.56
CA GLU A 335 -22.95 22.15 22.92
C GLU A 335 -24.05 21.46 23.75
N LYS A 336 -25.16 21.06 23.11
CA LYS A 336 -26.20 20.24 23.77
C LYS A 336 -25.68 18.87 24.17
N ASN A 337 -24.97 18.18 23.28
CA ASN A 337 -24.43 16.85 23.54
C ASN A 337 -23.29 16.87 24.58
N TYR A 338 -22.44 17.91 24.56
CA TYR A 338 -21.35 18.09 25.51
C TYR A 338 -21.86 18.39 26.92
N LYS A 339 -22.90 19.22 27.03
CA LYS A 339 -23.57 19.46 28.32
C LYS A 339 -24.27 18.22 28.86
N SER A 340 -24.82 17.35 28.00
CA SER A 340 -25.43 16.10 28.45
C SER A 340 -24.42 15.04 28.91
N SER A 341 -23.20 15.01 28.36
CA SER A 341 -22.15 14.08 28.81
C SER A 341 -21.51 14.51 30.14
N LEU A 342 -21.38 15.81 30.39
CA LEU A 342 -20.87 16.35 31.66
C LEU A 342 -21.86 16.22 32.84
N LEU A 343 -23.11 15.86 32.58
CA LEU A 343 -24.15 15.64 33.60
C LEU A 343 -24.36 14.13 33.91
N GLN A 344 -23.56 13.25 33.30
CA GLN A 344 -23.60 11.80 33.53
C GLN A 344 -22.40 11.25 34.32
N ASP A 345 -21.43 12.11 34.65
CA ASP A 345 -20.40 11.89 35.68
C ASP A 345 -20.78 12.67 36.95
#